data_AF-A0A9E3Y1F1-F1
#
_entry.id   AF-A0A9E3Y1F1-F1
#
_cell.length_a   1.000
_cell.length_b   1.000
_cell.length_c   1.000
_cell.angle_alpha   90.00
_cell.angle_beta   90.00
_cell.angle_gamma   90.00
#
_symmetry.space_group_name_H-M   'P 1'
#
loop_
_entity.id
_entity.type
_entity.pdbx_description
1 polymer ?
#
loop_
_entity_poly.entity_id
_entity_poly.type
_entity_poly.pdbx_seq_one_letter_code
_entity_poly.pdbx_strand_id
1 'polypeptide(L)'
;LAVQMAGVLESAGLGALPLLIGFILVIIVLDVIIPGVVPKWAIFAPVFIPIFMRLGVAPQTVLAAYRIGDSPMNVVTPLMVYLPFIVTVAQRYKRDAGMGTILALMLPYVVAITVAWILLFIGWWLLGLPLGPDSPVAL
;
A
#
# COMPACT_ATOMS: atom_id res chain seq x y z
N LEU A 1 -21.11 10.19 4.36
CA LEU A 1 -19.86 9.50 4.78
C LEU A 1 -18.61 10.09 4.14
N ALA A 2 -18.36 9.95 2.83
CA ALA A 2 -17.13 10.51 2.20
C ALA A 2 -16.96 12.03 2.40
N VAL A 3 -18.05 12.81 2.30
CA VAL A 3 -18.03 14.27 2.57
C VAL A 3 -17.76 14.61 4.04
N GLN A 4 -18.25 13.78 4.98
CA GLN A 4 -18.00 13.95 6.41
C GLN A 4 -16.56 13.58 6.78
N MET A 5 -16.02 12.50 6.21
CA MET A 5 -14.62 12.10 6.37
C MET A 5 -13.66 13.15 5.80
N ALA A 6 -13.97 13.72 4.62
CA ALA A 6 -13.24 14.85 4.06
C ALA A 6 -13.25 16.06 5.00
N GLY A 7 -14.38 16.38 5.63
CA GLY A 7 -14.47 17.45 6.62
C GLY A 7 -13.65 17.19 7.90
N VAL A 8 -13.53 15.94 8.35
CA VAL A 8 -12.65 15.56 9.47
C VAL A 8 -11.17 15.72 9.09
N LEU A 9 -10.81 15.39 7.85
CA LEU A 9 -9.45 15.51 7.32
C LEU A 9 -9.05 16.98 7.10
N GLU A 10 -9.95 17.80 6.58
CA GLU A 10 -9.77 19.26 6.41
C GLU A 10 -9.69 19.99 7.75
N SER A 11 -10.53 19.62 8.73
CA SER A 11 -10.56 20.26 10.07
C SER A 11 -9.40 19.87 10.98
N ALA A 12 -8.73 18.75 10.72
CA ALA A 12 -7.54 18.33 11.47
C ALA A 12 -6.29 19.17 11.14
N GLY A 13 -6.33 20.01 10.10
CA GLY A 13 -5.16 20.79 9.64
C GLY A 13 -4.00 19.92 9.15
N LEU A 14 -4.24 18.62 8.96
CA LEU A 14 -3.26 17.66 8.46
C LEU A 14 -3.16 17.84 6.94
N GLY A 15 -1.99 18.26 6.45
CA GLY A 15 -1.75 18.36 5.00
C GLY A 15 -1.95 17.01 4.29
N ALA A 16 -1.94 17.04 2.96
CA ALA A 16 -2.14 15.85 2.11
C ALA A 16 -1.19 14.67 2.45
N LEU A 17 0.05 14.95 2.83
CA LEU A 17 1.09 13.94 3.05
C LEU A 17 0.80 13.00 4.24
N PRO A 18 0.54 13.49 5.48
CA PRO A 18 0.11 12.62 6.59
C PRO A 18 -1.07 11.71 6.25
N LEU A 19 -2.01 12.19 5.44
CA LEU A 19 -3.20 11.44 5.04
C LEU A 19 -2.87 10.35 4.03
N LEU A 20 -1.98 10.62 3.07
CA LEU A 20 -1.45 9.62 2.15
C LEU A 20 -0.69 8.52 2.90
N ILE A 21 0.11 8.87 3.91
CA ILE A 21 0.80 7.89 4.76
C ILE A 21 -0.21 7.05 5.54
N GLY A 22 -1.22 7.68 6.14
CA GLY A 22 -2.31 6.97 6.82
C GLY A 22 -3.05 6.01 5.88
N PHE A 23 -3.29 6.42 4.64
CA PHE A 23 -3.88 5.57 3.62
C PHE A 23 -2.99 4.36 3.30
N ILE A 24 -1.67 4.54 3.12
CA ILE A 24 -0.72 3.43 2.94
C ILE A 24 -0.84 2.42 4.09
N LEU A 25 -0.84 2.89 5.35
CA LEU A 25 -0.95 2.02 6.53
C LEU A 25 -2.27 1.25 6.57
N VAL A 26 -3.39 1.88 6.20
CA VAL A 26 -4.69 1.20 6.08
C VAL A 26 -4.63 0.10 5.03
N ILE A 27 -4.03 0.36 3.86
CA ILE A 27 -3.89 -0.66 2.81
C ILE A 27 -3.00 -1.82 3.27
N ILE A 28 -1.92 -1.56 4.00
CA ILE A 28 -1.04 -2.59 4.57
C ILE A 28 -1.82 -3.54 5.49
N VAL A 29 -2.65 -3.00 6.40
CA VAL A 29 -3.46 -3.83 7.31
C VAL A 29 -4.48 -4.64 6.54
N LEU A 30 -5.14 -4.03 5.54
CA LEU A 30 -6.18 -4.69 4.76
C LEU A 30 -5.63 -5.75 3.80
N ASP A 31 -4.39 -5.63 3.33
CA ASP A 31 -3.79 -6.60 2.42
C ASP A 31 -3.62 -7.98 3.06
N VAL A 32 -3.51 -8.04 4.39
CA VAL A 32 -3.52 -9.32 5.13
C VAL A 32 -4.82 -10.10 4.87
N ILE A 33 -5.94 -9.40 4.69
CA ILE A 33 -7.29 -9.97 4.53
C ILE A 33 -7.66 -10.11 3.05
N ILE A 34 -7.30 -9.13 2.23
CA ILE A 34 -7.67 -9.05 0.81
C ILE A 34 -6.39 -8.90 -0.03
N PRO A 35 -5.74 -10.02 -0.42
CA PRO A 35 -4.51 -10.00 -1.23
C PRO A 35 -4.73 -9.52 -2.68
N GLY A 36 -6.00 -9.50 -3.14
CA GLY A 36 -6.32 -9.15 -4.51
C GLY A 36 -6.13 -7.66 -4.79
N VAL A 37 -5.08 -7.31 -5.54
CA VAL A 37 -4.75 -5.92 -5.92
C VAL A 37 -5.91 -5.22 -6.64
N VAL A 38 -6.56 -5.89 -7.61
CA VAL A 38 -7.62 -5.27 -8.42
C VAL A 38 -8.95 -5.18 -7.66
N PRO A 39 -9.46 -6.26 -7.02
CA PRO A 39 -10.72 -6.18 -6.26
C PRO A 39 -10.66 -5.15 -5.12
N LYS A 40 -9.55 -5.11 -4.39
CA LYS A 40 -9.36 -4.14 -3.33
C LYS A 40 -9.34 -2.72 -3.91
N TRP A 41 -8.54 -2.45 -4.94
CA TRP A 41 -8.51 -1.11 -5.56
C TRP A 41 -9.88 -0.66 -6.07
N ALA A 42 -10.68 -1.56 -6.65
CA ALA A 42 -12.01 -1.25 -7.14
C ALA A 42 -12.98 -0.77 -6.04
N ILE A 43 -12.79 -1.24 -4.80
CA ILE A 43 -13.58 -0.82 -3.63
C ILE A 43 -13.08 0.53 -3.09
N PHE A 44 -11.76 0.72 -3.03
CA PHE A 44 -11.15 1.90 -2.40
C PHE A 44 -11.12 3.13 -3.31
N ALA A 45 -10.88 2.96 -4.62
CA ALA A 45 -10.71 4.05 -5.57
C ALA A 45 -11.90 5.04 -5.59
N PRO A 46 -13.18 4.60 -5.67
CA PRO A 46 -14.32 5.51 -5.72
C PRO A 46 -14.50 6.35 -4.44
N VAL A 47 -13.92 5.91 -3.31
CA VAL A 47 -14.03 6.61 -2.02
C VAL A 47 -12.85 7.54 -1.80
N PHE A 48 -11.62 7.05 -2.00
CA PHE A 48 -10.42 7.79 -1.63
C PHE A 48 -9.95 8.78 -2.70
N ILE A 49 -10.14 8.49 -3.99
CA ILE A 49 -9.75 9.43 -5.06
C ILE A 49 -10.49 10.78 -4.90
N PRO A 50 -11.83 10.83 -4.75
CA PRO A 50 -12.51 12.12 -4.60
C PRO A 50 -12.11 12.89 -3.34
N ILE A 51 -11.82 12.19 -2.23
CA ILE A 51 -11.38 12.81 -0.98
C ILE A 51 -10.01 13.49 -1.17
N PHE A 52 -9.06 12.77 -1.76
CA PHE A 52 -7.71 13.28 -1.98
C PHE A 52 -7.66 14.39 -3.05
N MET A 53 -8.48 14.31 -4.09
CA MET A 53 -8.60 15.40 -5.08
C MET A 53 -9.08 16.71 -4.45
N ARG A 54 -9.99 16.66 -3.47
CA ARG A 54 -10.42 17.85 -2.71
C ARG A 54 -9.28 18.47 -1.89
N LEU A 55 -8.29 17.67 -1.52
CA LEU A 55 -7.09 18.09 -0.80
C LEU A 55 -5.95 18.50 -1.75
N GLY A 56 -6.23 18.67 -3.05
CA GLY A 56 -5.22 19.05 -4.05
C GLY A 56 -4.26 17.93 -4.42
N VAL A 57 -4.62 16.66 -4.19
CA VAL A 57 -3.79 15.50 -4.55
C VAL A 57 -4.28 14.92 -5.86
N ALA A 58 -3.35 14.67 -6.79
CA ALA A 58 -3.70 14.08 -8.07
C ALA A 58 -4.04 12.57 -7.93
N PRO A 59 -5.01 12.03 -8.71
CA PRO A 59 -5.44 10.63 -8.58
C PRO A 59 -4.33 9.58 -8.70
N GLN A 60 -3.34 9.83 -9.57
CA GLN A 60 -2.17 8.97 -9.74
C GLN A 60 -1.34 8.84 -8.45
N THR A 61 -1.31 9.86 -7.60
CA THR A 61 -0.60 9.83 -6.32
C THR A 61 -1.30 8.93 -5.33
N VAL A 62 -2.63 8.95 -5.32
CA VAL A 62 -3.45 8.03 -4.52
C VAL A 62 -3.23 6.59 -4.98
N LEU A 63 -3.17 6.36 -6.30
CA LEU A 63 -2.86 5.05 -6.86
C LEU A 63 -1.44 4.60 -6.48
N ALA A 64 -0.45 5.49 -6.52
CA ALA A 64 0.92 5.17 -6.12
C ALA A 64 0.99 4.78 -4.64
N ALA A 65 0.33 5.55 -3.76
CA ALA A 65 0.21 5.24 -2.33
C ALA A 65 -0.47 3.87 -2.12
N TYR A 66 -1.53 3.58 -2.85
CA TYR A 66 -2.19 2.28 -2.81
C TYR A 66 -1.24 1.13 -3.16
N ARG A 67 -0.48 1.26 -4.26
CA ARG A 67 0.47 0.23 -4.71
C ARG A 67 1.59 0.00 -3.71
N ILE A 68 2.04 1.07 -3.05
CA ILE A 68 3.06 0.97 -2.00
C ILE A 68 2.55 0.17 -0.79
N GLY A 69 1.31 0.39 -0.37
CA GLY A 69 0.74 -0.36 0.75
C GLY A 69 0.40 -1.81 0.42
N ASP A 70 0.00 -2.07 -0.83
CA ASP A 70 -0.45 -3.38 -1.30
C ASP A 70 0.70 -4.36 -1.55
N SER A 71 1.83 -3.92 -2.09
CA SER A 71 2.86 -4.87 -2.57
C SER A 71 3.60 -5.65 -1.48
N PRO A 72 4.08 -5.05 -0.37
CA PRO A 72 4.96 -5.76 0.56
C PRO A 72 4.24 -6.89 1.31
N MET A 73 2.96 -6.69 1.61
CA MET A 73 2.16 -7.59 2.44
C MET A 73 1.75 -8.88 1.70
N ASN A 74 1.71 -8.85 0.37
CA ASN A 74 1.43 -10.01 -0.49
C ASN A 74 2.37 -11.21 -0.26
N VAL A 75 3.59 -10.98 0.26
CA VAL A 75 4.56 -12.05 0.52
C VAL A 75 4.31 -12.75 1.86
N VAL A 76 3.69 -12.05 2.82
CA VAL A 76 3.46 -12.55 4.18
C VAL A 76 1.99 -12.90 4.46
N THR A 77 1.08 -12.61 3.54
CA THR A 77 -0.31 -13.03 3.70
C THR A 77 -0.46 -14.54 3.52
N PRO A 78 -1.01 -15.27 4.51
CA PRO A 78 -1.24 -16.71 4.41
C PRO A 78 -2.31 -17.04 3.35
N LEU A 79 -3.09 -16.04 2.94
CA LEU A 79 -4.13 -16.16 1.92
C LEU A 79 -3.58 -16.06 0.49
N MET A 80 -2.27 -15.84 0.33
CA MET A 80 -1.63 -15.75 -0.99
C MET A 80 -1.69 -17.10 -1.70
N VAL A 81 -2.31 -17.13 -2.88
CA VAL A 81 -2.56 -18.36 -3.66
C VAL A 81 -1.26 -19.11 -4.01
N TYR A 82 -0.14 -18.39 -4.11
CA TYR A 82 1.16 -18.97 -4.42
C TYR A 82 1.91 -19.56 -3.20
N LEU A 83 1.44 -19.33 -1.97
CA LEU A 83 2.14 -19.76 -0.76
C LEU A 83 2.37 -21.30 -0.71
N PRO A 84 1.41 -22.18 -1.04
CA PRO A 84 1.66 -23.62 -1.06
C PRO A 84 2.72 -24.04 -2.06
N PHE A 85 2.77 -23.37 -3.23
CA PHE A 85 3.80 -23.61 -4.24
C PHE A 85 5.19 -23.20 -3.72
N ILE A 86 5.31 -22.03 -3.09
CA ILE A 86 6.56 -21.54 -2.50
C ILE A 86 7.07 -22.51 -1.43
N VAL A 87 6.19 -22.98 -0.53
CA VAL A 87 6.53 -23.98 0.49
C VAL A 87 7.03 -25.28 -0.16
N THR A 88 6.34 -25.77 -1.20
CA THR A 88 6.73 -27.00 -1.92
C THR A 88 8.12 -26.87 -2.56
N VAL A 89 8.45 -25.70 -3.11
CA VAL A 89 9.78 -25.42 -3.66
C VAL A 89 10.83 -25.34 -2.54
N ALA A 90 10.53 -24.68 -1.44
CA ALA A 90 11.43 -24.57 -0.29
C ALA A 90 11.73 -25.94 0.34
N GLN A 91 10.74 -26.83 0.40
CA GLN A 91 10.89 -28.21 0.90
C GLN A 91 11.86 -29.07 0.07
N ARG A 92 12.18 -28.68 -1.18
CA ARG A 92 13.23 -29.33 -1.97
C ARG A 92 14.63 -29.09 -1.40
N TYR A 93 14.84 -27.97 -0.73
CA TYR A 93 16.13 -27.58 -0.13
C TYR A 93 16.16 -27.76 1.39
N LYS A 94 15.02 -27.54 2.05
CA LYS A 94 14.86 -27.65 3.50
C LYS A 94 13.56 -28.38 3.83
N ARG A 95 13.64 -29.70 4.08
CA ARG A 95 12.46 -30.58 4.24
C ARG A 95 11.50 -30.19 5.36
N ASP A 96 12.00 -29.56 6.42
CA ASP A 96 11.22 -29.07 7.56
C ASP A 96 10.60 -27.67 7.33
N ALA A 97 10.80 -27.07 6.16
CA ALA A 97 10.18 -25.78 5.83
C ALA A 97 8.66 -25.92 5.74
N GLY A 98 7.95 -25.15 6.57
CA GLY A 98 6.51 -24.98 6.52
C GLY A 98 6.11 -23.54 6.18
N MET A 99 4.80 -23.26 6.19
CA MET A 99 4.28 -21.90 5.97
C MET A 99 4.91 -20.90 6.94
N GLY A 100 4.93 -21.22 8.24
CA GLY A 100 5.53 -20.35 9.26
C GLY A 100 7.01 -20.06 9.03
N THR A 101 7.78 -21.01 8.48
CA THR A 101 9.19 -20.81 8.13
C THR A 101 9.35 -19.77 7.02
N ILE A 102 8.51 -19.85 5.98
CA ILE A 102 8.52 -18.88 4.88
C ILE A 102 8.08 -17.50 5.37
N LEU A 103 6.99 -17.42 6.13
CA LEU A 103 6.47 -16.17 6.66
C LEU A 103 7.50 -15.47 7.57
N ALA A 104 8.12 -16.21 8.49
CA ALA A 104 9.16 -15.67 9.38
C ALA A 104 10.40 -15.22 8.60
N LEU A 105 10.80 -15.95 7.56
CA LEU A 105 11.92 -15.57 6.69
C LEU A 105 11.64 -14.29 5.92
N MET A 106 10.40 -14.09 5.46
CA MET A 106 10.00 -12.94 4.63
C MET A 106 9.67 -11.70 5.44
N LEU A 107 9.27 -11.83 6.71
CA LEU A 107 8.91 -10.70 7.58
C LEU A 107 9.96 -9.56 7.62
N PRO A 108 11.27 -9.81 7.81
CA PRO A 108 12.25 -8.72 7.79
C PRO A 108 12.33 -8.01 6.43
N TYR A 109 12.14 -8.73 5.32
CA TYR A 109 12.10 -8.13 3.97
C TYR A 109 10.88 -7.23 3.79
N VAL A 110 9.71 -7.65 4.28
CA VAL A 110 8.48 -6.86 4.23
C VAL A 110 8.63 -5.57 5.01
N VAL A 111 9.21 -5.61 6.21
CA VAL A 111 9.46 -4.41 7.01
C VAL A 111 10.45 -3.48 6.29
N ALA A 112 11.56 -4.01 5.79
CA ALA A 112 12.57 -3.21 5.10
C ALA A 112 12.03 -2.54 3.82
N ILE A 113 11.31 -3.28 2.98
CA ILE A 113 10.72 -2.76 1.75
C ILE A 113 9.63 -1.74 2.06
N THR A 114 8.75 -2.02 3.04
CA THR A 114 7.69 -1.08 3.44
C THR A 114 8.28 0.26 3.87
N VAL A 115 9.29 0.24 4.74
CA VAL A 115 9.96 1.47 5.20
C VAL A 115 10.63 2.18 4.03
N ALA A 116 11.40 1.46 3.20
CA ALA A 116 12.09 2.05 2.06
C ALA A 116 11.12 2.70 1.07
N TRP A 117 9.99 2.07 0.77
CA TRP A 117 9.00 2.60 -0.15
C TRP A 117 8.21 3.78 0.41
N ILE A 118 7.87 3.77 1.71
CA ILE A 118 7.26 4.94 2.36
C ILE A 118 8.21 6.12 2.32
N LEU A 119 9.50 5.92 2.61
CA LEU A 119 10.51 6.98 2.52
C LEU A 119 10.68 7.49 1.09
N LEU A 120 10.71 6.58 0.11
CA LEU A 120 10.77 6.94 -1.30
C LEU A 120 9.57 7.79 -1.70
N PHE A 121 8.36 7.40 -1.30
CA PHE A 121 7.13 8.13 -1.58
C PHE A 121 7.11 9.52 -0.96
N ILE A 122 7.54 9.63 0.31
CA ILE A 122 7.68 10.93 1.00
C ILE A 122 8.67 11.81 0.23
N GLY A 123 9.83 11.27 -0.14
CA GLY A 123 10.83 11.99 -0.93
C GLY A 123 10.26 12.46 -2.28
N TRP A 124 9.54 11.59 -2.98
CA TRP A 124 8.93 11.91 -4.28
C TRP A 124 7.89 13.03 -4.17
N TRP A 125 7.03 12.96 -3.14
CA TRP A 125 6.03 13.97 -2.85
C TRP A 125 6.65 15.33 -2.53
N LEU A 126 7.66 15.35 -1.65
CA LEU A 126 8.33 16.58 -1.23
C LEU A 126 9.11 17.25 -2.37
N LEU A 127 9.69 16.46 -3.27
CA LEU A 127 10.39 16.95 -4.46
C LEU A 127 9.44 17.40 -5.58
N GLY A 128 8.13 17.11 -5.47
CA GLY A 128 7.16 17.49 -6.49
C GLY A 128 7.35 16.77 -7.83
N LEU A 129 8.05 15.63 -7.84
CA LEU A 129 8.41 14.94 -9.08
C LEU A 129 7.18 14.29 -9.71
N PRO A 130 6.95 14.46 -11.03
CA PRO A 130 5.84 13.79 -11.69
C PRO A 130 6.01 12.26 -11.58
N LEU A 131 4.90 11.56 -11.34
CA LEU A 131 4.87 10.10 -11.21
C LEU A 131 4.95 9.38 -12.57
N GLY A 132 4.84 10.14 -13.66
CA GLY A 132 4.90 9.70 -15.04
C GLY A 132 4.74 10.89 -16.00
N PRO A 133 4.79 10.66 -17.32
CA PRO A 133 4.50 11.70 -18.31
C PRO A 133 3.15 12.36 -18.01
N ASP A 134 3.12 13.70 -17.95
CA ASP A 134 1.94 14.50 -17.66
C ASP A 134 1.18 14.12 -16.37
N SER A 135 1.88 13.56 -15.38
CA SER A 135 1.29 13.02 -14.16
C SER A 135 1.85 13.72 -12.90
N PRO A 136 1.43 14.97 -12.61
CA PRO A 136 1.92 15.70 -11.43
C PRO A 136 1.48 15.04 -10.12
N VAL A 137 2.19 15.29 -9.02
CA VAL A 137 1.82 14.72 -7.71
C VAL A 137 0.63 15.43 -7.06
N ALA A 138 0.49 16.74 -7.29
CA ALA A 138 -0.56 17.59 -6.77
C ALA A 138 -1.34 18.25 -7.92
N LEU A 139 -2.56 18.71 -7.63
CA LEU A 139 -3.46 19.45 -8.52
C LEU A 139 -3.26 20.96 -8.40
#